data_AF-A0A529HW92-F1
#
_entry.id   AF-A0A529HW92-F1
#
_cell.length_a   1.000
_cell.length_b   1.000
_cell.length_c   1.000
_cell.angle_alpha   90.00
_cell.angle_beta   90.00
_cell.angle_gamma   90.00
#
_symmetry.space_group_name_H-M   'P 1'
#
loop_
_entity.id
_entity.type
_entity.pdbx_description
1 polymer ?
#
loop_
_entity_poly.entity_id
_entity_poly.type
_entity_poly.pdbx_seq_one_letter_code
_entity_poly.pdbx_strand_id
1 'polypeptide(L)' 'MSNELTMHATTIVTVRKGSKVVIAGDGQVSLGQTIMKGNAR' A
#
# COMPACT_ATOMS: atom_id res chain seq x y z
N MET A 1 -6.21 23.23 -11.48
CA MET A 1 -6.03 22.02 -10.66
C MET A 1 -5.23 21.04 -11.51
N SER A 2 -3.92 20.94 -11.29
CA SER A 2 -3.11 19.95 -12.00
C SER A 2 -3.55 18.57 -11.54
N ASN A 3 -4.07 17.77 -12.47
CA ASN A 3 -4.33 16.35 -12.26
C ASN A 3 -2.96 15.65 -12.29
N GLU A 4 -2.17 15.82 -11.24
CA GLU A 4 -0.87 15.13 -11.14
C GLU A 4 -1.12 13.64 -10.97
N LEU A 5 -0.64 12.87 -11.94
CA LEU A 5 -0.58 11.42 -11.92
C LEU A 5 0.29 10.97 -10.74
N THR A 6 -0.35 10.86 -9.58
CA THR A 6 0.28 10.48 -8.32
C THR A 6 0.23 8.96 -8.16
N MET A 7 1.38 8.37 -7.86
CA MET A 7 1.48 6.95 -7.52
C MET A 7 1.08 6.74 -6.07
N HIS A 8 0.09 5.88 -5.83
CA HIS A 8 -0.29 5.42 -4.50
C HIS A 8 0.21 3.99 -4.29
N ALA A 9 1.00 3.77 -3.25
CA ALA A 9 1.60 2.48 -2.93
C ALA A 9 0.70 1.63 -2.01
N THR A 10 1.28 0.62 -1.36
CA THR A 10 0.57 -0.28 -0.45
C THR A 10 0.38 0.35 0.93
N THR A 11 -0.77 0.07 1.55
CA THR A 11 -0.97 0.36 2.98
C THR A 11 -0.29 -0.72 3.79
N ILE A 12 0.56 -0.32 4.75
CA ILE A 12 1.15 -1.22 5.75
C ILE A 12 0.58 -0.88 7.12
N VAL A 13 0.09 -1.89 7.83
CA VAL A 13 -0.34 -1.81 9.22
C VAL A 13 0.51 -2.72 10.09
N THR A 14 0.81 -2.26 11.30
CA THR A 14 1.61 -3.02 12.27
C THR A 14 0.94 -2.99 13.63
N VAL A 15 0.89 -4.13 14.28
CA VAL A 15 0.40 -4.27 15.66
C VAL A 15 1.46 -4.94 16.51
N ARG A 16 1.68 -4.40 17.72
CA ARG A 16 2.56 -5.00 18.73
C ARG A 16 1.74 -5.40 19.95
N LYS A 17 1.97 -6.61 20.46
CA LYS A 17 1.44 -7.10 21.74
C LYS A 17 2.55 -7.77 22.53
N GLY A 18 3.02 -7.10 23.58
CA GLY A 18 4.19 -7.54 24.34
C GLY A 18 5.43 -7.69 23.45
N SER A 19 6.06 -8.85 23.48
CA SER A 19 7.23 -9.20 22.67
C SER A 19 6.90 -9.63 21.24
N LYS A 20 5.62 -9.69 20.85
CA LYS A 20 5.19 -10.12 19.51
C LYS A 20 4.80 -8.93 18.64
N VAL A 21 5.15 -9.03 17.36
CA VAL A 21 4.82 -8.05 16.31
C VAL A 21 4.17 -8.78 15.16
N VAL A 22 3.13 -8.16 14.61
CA VAL A 22 2.47 -8.59 13.37
C VAL A 22 2.46 -7.42 12.40
N ILE A 23 2.82 -7.68 11.15
CA ILE A 23 2.78 -6.72 10.04
C ILE A 23 1.84 -7.28 8.98
N ALA A 24 0.99 -6.44 8.42
CA ALA A 24 0.14 -6.77 7.28
C ALA A 24 0.14 -5.61 6.28
N GLY A 25 -0.12 -5.94 5.02
CA GLY A 25 -0.29 -4.94 3.97
C GLY A 25 -1.30 -5.40 2.92
N ASP A 26 -1.84 -4.44 2.16
CA ASP A 26 -2.84 -4.70 1.12
C ASP A 26 -2.23 -5.09 -0.25
N GLY A 27 -0.93 -4.87 -0.45
CA GLY A 27 -0.21 -5.23 -1.68
C GLY A 27 -0.59 -4.42 -2.93
N GLN A 28 -1.38 -3.36 -2.79
CA GLN A 28 -1.88 -2.59 -3.94
C GLN A 28 -0.86 -1.52 -4.38
N VAL A 29 -0.82 -1.24 -5.68
CA VAL A 29 -0.27 0.02 -6.21
C VAL A 29 -1.19 0.55 -7.29
N SER A 30 -1.50 1.84 -7.20
CA SER A 30 -2.38 2.55 -8.13
C SER A 30 -1.74 3.78 -8.73
N LEU A 31 -2.15 4.12 -9.96
CA LEU A 31 -1.89 5.37 -10.64
C LEU A 31 -3.24 6.09 -10.82
N GLY A 32 -3.47 7.15 -10.04
CA GLY A 32 -4.80 7.74 -9.94
C GLY A 32 -5.85 6.71 -9.50
N GLN A 33 -6.87 6.48 -10.33
CA GLN A 33 -7.95 5.52 -10.05
C GLN A 33 -7.68 4.09 -10.58
N THR A 34 -6.55 3.85 -11.24
CA THR A 34 -6.24 2.55 -11.87
C THR A 34 -5.24 1.77 -11.04
N ILE A 35 -5.55 0.50 -10.73
CA ILE A 35 -4.60 -0.44 -10.09
C ILE A 35 -3.62 -0.95 -11.15
N MET A 36 -2.32 -0.89 -10.86
CA MET A 36 -1.25 -1.09 -11.83
C MET A 36 -0.48 -2.42 -11.69
N LYS A 37 -0.64 -3.20 -10.60
CA LYS A 37 0.26 -4.33 -10.31
C LYS A 37 -0.35 -5.72 -10.53
N GLY A 38 0.48 -6.62 -11.10
CA GLY A 38 0.27 -8.07 -11.19
C GLY A 38 1.04 -8.92 -10.15
N ASN A 39 1.94 -8.33 -9.35
CA ASN A 39 2.47 -8.85 -8.08
C ASN A 39 3.35 -7.77 -7.43
N ALA A 40 2.84 -7.09 -6.40
CA ALA A 40 3.67 -6.28 -5.50
C ALA A 40 4.38 -7.22 -4.53
N ARG A 41 5.65 -7.54 -4.80
CA ARG A 41 6.53 -8.08 -3.76
C ARG A 41 7.22 -6.95 -3.03
#